data_AF-A0A844LJ38-F1
#
_entry.id   AF-A0A844LJ38-F1
#
_cell.length_a   1.000
_cell.length_b   1.000
_cell.length_c   1.000
_cell.angle_alpha   90.00
_cell.angle_beta   90.00
_cell.angle_gamma   90.00
#
_symmetry.space_group_name_H-M   'P 1'
#
loop_
_entity.id
_entity.type
_entity.pdbx_description
1 polymer ?
#
loop_
_entity_poly.entity_id
_entity_poly.type
_entity_poly.pdbx_seq_one_letter_code
_entity_poly.pdbx_strand_id
1 'polypeptide(L)'
;MARIEHDFIGDLEVPANAYYGVQSLRGKENFFITEEKNNQEIYFIIAFAYVKKAAAMANKELGVVKPEVADAMIWACDQLINNTEKYRDQFITDWLQGGAGTSTNMNANEVISNLAIEHLGGKLGDYSIVNPNNDANFGQSTNDTYPTAIHLSCILRSNVLIKAAEELRDALYAKAKEFDQTLKMGRTHLQDAVPMTLG
;
A
#
# COMPACT_ATOMS: atom_id res chain seq x y z
N MET A 1 20.09 18.27 5.11
CA MET A 1 20.35 17.92 6.53
C MET A 1 19.86 16.50 6.75
N ALA A 2 20.52 15.75 7.63
CA ALA A 2 20.15 14.39 8.03
C ALA A 2 19.91 14.32 9.54
N ARG A 3 19.16 13.33 10.00
CA ARG A 3 19.06 12.90 11.40
C ARG A 3 19.70 11.52 11.53
N ILE A 4 20.30 11.23 12.67
CA ILE A 4 20.87 9.91 12.94
C ILE A 4 19.79 9.07 13.62
N GLU A 5 19.52 7.88 13.08
CA GLU A 5 18.67 6.87 13.68
C GLU A 5 19.46 5.60 13.96
N HIS A 6 19.02 4.84 14.96
CA HIS A 6 19.66 3.62 15.43
C HIS A 6 18.72 2.43 15.30
N ASP A 7 19.22 1.34 14.73
CA ASP A 7 18.59 0.01 14.80
C ASP A 7 19.57 -1.02 15.35
N PHE A 8 19.19 -2.30 15.32
CA PHE A 8 20.04 -3.40 15.81
C PHE A 8 21.39 -3.51 15.08
N ILE A 9 21.51 -3.03 13.83
CA ILE A 9 22.75 -3.07 13.06
C ILE A 9 23.65 -1.89 13.43
N GLY A 10 23.06 -0.78 13.90
CA GLY A 10 23.75 0.40 14.40
C GLY A 10 23.16 1.69 13.85
N ASP A 11 23.97 2.74 13.88
CA ASP A 11 23.55 4.07 13.44
C ASP A 11 23.52 4.20 11.91
N LEU A 12 22.63 5.04 11.39
CA LEU A 12 22.58 5.45 9.99
C LEU A 12 22.00 6.86 9.85
N GLU A 13 22.50 7.62 8.87
CA GLU A 13 21.96 8.93 8.53
C GLU A 13 20.70 8.80 7.66
N VAL A 14 19.58 9.33 8.13
CA VAL A 14 18.31 9.41 7.41
C VAL A 14 18.02 10.87 7.06
N PRO A 15 17.50 11.19 5.85
CA PRO A 15 17.17 12.58 5.50
C PRO A 15 16.24 13.23 6.53
N ALA A 16 16.55 14.46 6.96
CA ALA A 16 15.90 15.07 8.12
C ALA A 16 14.37 15.23 7.96
N ASN A 17 13.89 15.35 6.73
CA ASN A 17 12.47 15.52 6.36
C ASN A 17 11.79 14.23 5.88
N ALA A 18 12.47 13.09 5.89
CA ALA A 18 11.88 11.81 5.50
C ALA A 18 11.00 11.25 6.63
N TYR A 19 9.81 10.75 6.29
CA TYR A 19 8.95 10.04 7.25
C TYR A 19 9.37 8.57 7.41
N TYR A 20 10.02 7.96 6.43
CA TYR A 20 10.67 6.66 6.62
C TYR A 20 11.88 6.78 7.56
N GLY A 21 12.28 5.67 8.16
CA GLY A 21 13.38 5.60 9.11
C GLY A 21 14.53 4.72 8.63
N VAL A 22 15.39 4.35 9.58
CA VAL A 22 16.62 3.59 9.33
C VAL A 22 16.37 2.22 8.71
N GLN A 23 15.35 1.47 9.13
CA GLN A 23 15.13 0.12 8.61
C GLN A 23 14.62 0.16 7.17
N SER A 24 13.79 1.15 6.81
CA SER A 24 13.40 1.39 5.42
C SER A 24 14.59 1.74 4.54
N LEU A 25 15.47 2.60 5.05
CA LEU A 25 16.65 3.04 4.30
C LEU A 25 17.61 1.88 4.05
N ARG A 26 17.89 1.06 5.08
CA ARG A 26 18.66 -0.17 4.92
C ARG A 26 17.97 -1.14 3.98
N GLY A 27 16.64 -1.30 4.06
CA GLY A 27 15.87 -2.12 3.14
C GLY A 27 16.02 -1.69 1.69
N LYS A 28 15.96 -0.38 1.42
CA LYS A 28 16.21 0.20 0.09
C LYS A 28 17.66 -0.02 -0.38
N GLU A 29 18.65 0.16 0.50
CA GLU A 29 20.06 -0.02 0.15
C GLU A 29 20.44 -1.49 -0.09
N ASN A 30 19.84 -2.41 0.68
CA ASN A 30 20.05 -3.85 0.52
C ASN A 30 19.39 -4.41 -0.74
N PHE A 31 18.27 -3.80 -1.19
CA PHE A 31 17.48 -4.28 -2.30
C PHE A 31 17.28 -3.17 -3.33
N PHE A 32 18.20 -3.11 -4.29
CA PHE A 32 18.13 -2.26 -5.46
C PHE A 32 18.18 -3.15 -6.71
N ILE A 33 17.07 -3.82 -7.00
CA ILE A 33 17.01 -4.94 -7.95
C ILE A 33 16.23 -4.54 -9.21
N THR A 34 14.99 -4.09 -9.03
CA THR A 34 14.15 -3.62 -10.14
C THR A 34 14.27 -2.13 -10.37
N GLU A 35 14.74 -1.40 -9.34
CA GLU A 35 14.72 0.06 -9.27
C GLU A 35 13.29 0.64 -9.19
N GLU A 36 12.27 -0.23 -9.16
CA GLU A 36 10.87 0.12 -9.03
C GLU A 36 10.45 0.06 -7.57
N LYS A 37 10.08 1.22 -7.03
CA LYS A 37 9.60 1.35 -5.66
C LYS A 37 8.16 0.83 -5.56
N ASN A 38 7.84 0.25 -4.42
CA ASN A 38 6.48 -0.16 -4.09
C ASN A 38 5.45 0.99 -4.08
N ASN A 39 5.91 2.25 -4.06
CA ASN A 39 5.05 3.43 -4.12
C ASN A 39 4.31 3.65 -5.44
N GLN A 40 4.56 2.83 -6.46
CA GLN A 40 3.82 2.87 -7.71
C GLN A 40 2.40 2.34 -7.57
N GLU A 41 2.17 1.40 -6.66
CA GLU A 41 0.84 0.84 -6.40
C GLU A 41 0.24 1.47 -5.13
N ILE A 42 -0.53 2.54 -5.33
CA ILE A 42 -1.16 3.29 -4.24
C ILE A 42 -2.10 2.42 -3.39
N TYR A 43 -2.77 1.43 -3.98
CA TYR A 43 -3.66 0.55 -3.23
C TYR A 43 -2.92 -0.33 -2.23
N PHE A 44 -1.63 -0.57 -2.45
CA PHE A 44 -0.80 -1.32 -1.52
C PHE A 44 -0.47 -0.50 -0.27
N ILE A 45 -0.16 0.78 -0.44
CA ILE A 45 0.03 1.73 0.66
C ILE A 45 -1.27 1.90 1.45
N ILE A 46 -2.38 2.12 0.76
CA ILE A 46 -3.71 2.26 1.36
C ILE A 46 -4.07 1.00 2.16
N ALA A 47 -3.80 -0.18 1.62
CA ALA A 47 -4.05 -1.45 2.30
C ALA A 47 -3.22 -1.59 3.58
N PHE A 48 -1.92 -1.26 3.56
CA PHE A 48 -1.09 -1.22 4.77
C PHE A 48 -1.66 -0.26 5.81
N ALA A 49 -2.07 0.94 5.40
CA ALA A 49 -2.66 1.91 6.29
C ALA A 49 -3.96 1.40 6.93
N TYR A 50 -4.83 0.71 6.18
CA TYR A 50 -6.02 0.07 6.75
C TYR A 50 -5.69 -1.01 7.78
N VAL A 51 -4.72 -1.89 7.48
CA VAL A 51 -4.31 -2.96 8.41
C VAL A 51 -3.74 -2.35 9.71
N LYS A 52 -2.85 -1.36 9.58
CA LYS A 52 -2.24 -0.68 10.73
C LYS A 52 -3.27 0.12 11.53
N LYS A 53 -4.24 0.75 10.88
CA LYS A 53 -5.36 1.44 11.54
C LYS A 53 -6.20 0.46 12.35
N ALA A 54 -6.57 -0.69 11.76
CA ALA A 54 -7.36 -1.71 12.43
C ALA A 54 -6.64 -2.25 13.67
N ALA A 55 -5.34 -2.54 13.57
CA ALA A 55 -4.53 -2.94 14.71
C ALA A 55 -4.43 -1.85 15.78
N ALA A 56 -4.20 -0.58 15.43
CA ALA A 56 -4.16 0.52 16.38
C ALA A 56 -5.50 0.70 17.12
N MET A 57 -6.63 0.58 16.42
CA MET A 57 -7.98 0.63 17.00
C MET A 57 -8.20 -0.53 17.99
N ALA A 58 -7.89 -1.76 17.60
CA ALA A 58 -8.01 -2.92 18.48
C ALA A 58 -7.12 -2.80 19.72
N ASN A 59 -5.86 -2.36 19.54
CA ASN A 59 -4.92 -2.16 20.63
C ASN A 59 -5.36 -1.05 21.60
N LYS A 60 -6.02 0.00 21.10
CA LYS A 60 -6.65 1.04 21.93
C LYS A 60 -7.78 0.47 22.77
N GLU A 61 -8.68 -0.31 22.16
CA GLU A 61 -9.80 -0.93 22.85
C GLU A 61 -9.35 -1.91 23.94
N LEU A 62 -8.27 -2.65 23.70
CA LEU A 62 -7.66 -3.57 24.66
C LEU A 62 -6.83 -2.85 25.74
N GLY A 63 -6.57 -1.55 25.60
CA GLY A 63 -5.77 -0.77 26.55
C GLY A 63 -4.28 -1.14 26.59
N VAL A 64 -3.76 -1.79 25.53
CA VAL A 64 -2.37 -2.25 25.45
C VAL A 64 -1.43 -1.21 24.83
N VAL A 65 -1.98 -0.21 24.13
CA VAL A 65 -1.29 0.99 23.66
C VAL A 65 -1.97 2.21 24.27
N LYS A 66 -1.19 3.22 24.66
CA LYS A 66 -1.73 4.47 25.25
C LYS A 66 -2.75 5.10 24.30
N PRO A 67 -3.93 5.54 24.79
CA PRO A 67 -4.99 6.09 23.93
C PRO A 67 -4.52 7.23 23.02
N GLU A 68 -3.70 8.15 23.55
CA GLU A 68 -3.15 9.30 22.80
C GLU A 68 -2.24 8.86 21.63
N VAL A 69 -1.40 7.83 21.86
CA VAL A 69 -0.52 7.26 20.83
C VAL A 69 -1.34 6.51 19.78
N ALA A 70 -2.32 5.71 20.21
CA ALA A 70 -3.20 5.01 19.30
C ALA A 70 -4.01 5.99 18.42
N ASP A 71 -4.54 7.07 19.00
CA ASP A 71 -5.28 8.09 18.26
C ASP A 71 -4.40 8.82 17.23
N ALA A 72 -3.16 9.13 17.58
CA ALA A 72 -2.20 9.71 16.64
C ALA A 72 -1.84 8.73 15.50
N MET A 73 -1.70 7.44 15.77
CA MET A 73 -1.47 6.42 14.73
C MET A 73 -2.69 6.23 13.82
N ILE A 74 -3.90 6.24 14.38
CA ILE A 74 -5.15 6.18 13.61
C ILE A 74 -5.24 7.40 12.68
N TRP A 75 -4.94 8.60 13.19
CA TRP A 75 -4.86 9.82 12.39
C TRP A 75 -3.81 9.71 11.27
N ALA A 76 -2.61 9.18 11.58
CA ALA A 76 -1.56 8.99 10.60
C ALA A 76 -1.98 8.01 9.48
N CYS A 77 -2.66 6.92 9.84
CA CYS A 77 -3.23 6.00 8.85
C CYS A 77 -4.29 6.68 7.99
N ASP A 78 -5.14 7.54 8.56
CA ASP A 78 -6.09 8.33 7.80
C ASP A 78 -5.42 9.33 6.85
N GLN A 79 -4.25 9.87 7.20
CA GLN A 79 -3.46 10.67 6.26
C GLN A 79 -2.96 9.81 5.08
N LEU A 80 -2.48 8.61 5.33
CA LEU A 80 -2.03 7.71 4.26
C LEU A 80 -3.17 7.24 3.35
N ILE A 81 -4.37 7.02 3.90
CA ILE A 81 -5.55 6.60 3.14
C ILE A 81 -6.12 7.75 2.30
N ASN A 82 -6.30 8.94 2.89
CA ASN A 82 -7.00 10.04 2.24
C ASN A 82 -6.07 10.94 1.41
N ASN A 83 -4.77 10.94 1.72
CA ASN A 83 -3.77 11.78 1.07
C ASN A 83 -2.61 10.93 0.51
N THR A 84 -2.89 9.73 -0.01
CA THR A 84 -1.85 8.77 -0.45
C THR A 84 -0.85 9.39 -1.42
N GLU A 85 -1.30 10.19 -2.39
CA GLU A 85 -0.41 10.85 -3.36
C GLU A 85 0.59 11.80 -2.71
N LYS A 86 0.25 12.42 -1.58
CA LYS A 86 1.15 13.30 -0.82
C LYS A 86 2.27 12.51 -0.12
N TYR A 87 2.01 11.27 0.28
CA TYR A 87 2.90 10.49 1.15
C TYR A 87 3.54 9.29 0.47
N ARG A 88 3.13 8.95 -0.76
CA ARG A 88 3.62 7.75 -1.46
C ARG A 88 5.14 7.77 -1.66
N ASP A 89 5.76 8.94 -1.81
CA ASP A 89 7.21 9.05 -1.97
C ASP A 89 8.01 8.61 -0.72
N GLN A 90 7.34 8.48 0.43
CA GLN A 90 7.89 7.96 1.68
C GLN A 90 7.96 6.43 1.73
N PHE A 91 7.34 5.75 0.77
CA PHE A 91 7.46 4.30 0.57
C PHE A 91 8.57 4.05 -0.44
N ILE A 92 9.71 3.56 0.04
CA ILE A 92 10.98 3.62 -0.69
C ILE A 92 11.57 2.26 -1.02
N THR A 93 10.96 1.17 -0.58
CA THR A 93 11.47 -0.19 -0.78
C THR A 93 11.14 -0.72 -2.17
N ASP A 94 12.05 -1.54 -2.73
CA ASP A 94 11.86 -2.25 -3.99
C ASP A 94 10.80 -3.37 -3.87
N TRP A 95 10.11 -3.66 -4.98
CA TRP A 95 9.21 -4.81 -5.08
C TRP A 95 9.92 -6.15 -4.84
N LEU A 96 11.13 -6.29 -5.38
CA LEU A 96 11.98 -7.47 -5.17
C LEU A 96 12.90 -7.25 -3.98
N GLN A 97 12.33 -7.41 -2.79
CA GLN A 97 13.06 -7.41 -1.52
C GLN A 97 13.21 -8.82 -0.95
N GLY A 98 14.33 -9.07 -0.27
CA GLY A 98 14.45 -10.19 0.65
C GLY A 98 13.63 -9.97 1.93
N GLY A 99 13.63 -10.96 2.83
CA GLY A 99 13.00 -10.81 4.16
C GLY A 99 11.46 -10.89 4.17
N ALA A 100 10.85 -11.48 3.14
CA ALA A 100 9.43 -11.82 3.09
C ALA A 100 8.47 -10.64 3.37
N GLY A 101 8.83 -9.44 2.92
CA GLY A 101 8.02 -8.22 3.10
C GLY A 101 8.34 -7.39 4.35
N THR A 102 9.35 -7.79 5.13
CA THR A 102 9.70 -7.11 6.38
C THR A 102 10.14 -5.67 6.16
N SER A 103 10.90 -5.38 5.11
CA SER A 103 11.31 -4.01 4.80
C SER A 103 10.11 -3.13 4.50
N THR A 104 9.11 -3.63 3.76
CA THR A 104 7.87 -2.88 3.52
C THR A 104 7.02 -2.71 4.78
N ASN A 105 6.89 -3.75 5.62
CA ASN A 105 6.16 -3.62 6.89
C ASN A 105 6.82 -2.55 7.79
N MET A 106 8.15 -2.57 7.89
CA MET A 106 8.90 -1.56 8.63
C MET A 106 8.80 -0.17 8.00
N ASN A 107 8.74 -0.07 6.67
CA ASN A 107 8.49 1.21 6.02
C ASN A 107 7.13 1.79 6.38
N ALA A 108 6.07 0.98 6.43
CA ALA A 108 4.78 1.43 6.92
C ALA A 108 4.86 1.86 8.39
N ASN A 109 5.50 1.05 9.24
CA ASN A 109 5.65 1.34 10.68
C ASN A 109 6.36 2.67 10.95
N GLU A 110 7.50 2.91 10.29
CA GLU A 110 8.29 4.13 10.47
C GLU A 110 7.56 5.36 9.95
N VAL A 111 6.93 5.28 8.77
CA VAL A 111 6.13 6.39 8.22
C VAL A 111 4.96 6.74 9.11
N ILE A 112 4.20 5.75 9.58
CA ILE A 112 3.05 5.96 10.48
C ILE A 112 3.52 6.55 11.81
N SER A 113 4.61 6.04 12.38
CA SER A 113 5.15 6.54 13.65
C SER A 113 5.58 7.99 13.52
N ASN A 114 6.32 8.34 12.46
CA ASN A 114 6.79 9.70 12.25
C ASN A 114 5.66 10.69 11.96
N LEU A 115 4.61 10.28 11.23
CA LEU A 115 3.39 11.08 11.07
C LEU A 115 2.68 11.31 12.42
N ALA A 116 2.56 10.26 13.24
CA ALA A 116 1.96 10.36 14.56
C ALA A 116 2.78 11.25 15.51
N ILE A 117 4.11 11.15 15.47
CA ILE A 117 5.03 12.00 16.24
C ILE A 117 4.86 13.48 15.85
N GLU A 118 4.82 13.78 14.55
CA GLU A 118 4.60 15.14 14.06
C GLU A 118 3.23 15.67 14.50
N HIS A 119 2.19 14.84 14.45
CA HIS A 119 0.85 15.20 14.92
C HIS A 119 0.81 15.56 16.41
N LEU A 120 1.62 14.87 17.22
CA LEU A 120 1.79 15.12 18.65
C LEU A 120 2.75 16.29 18.95
N GLY A 121 3.24 17.00 17.94
CA GLY A 121 4.16 18.14 18.09
C GLY A 121 5.61 17.74 18.37
N GLY A 122 5.95 16.47 18.17
CA GLY A 122 7.31 15.95 18.30
C GLY A 122 8.17 16.20 17.06
N LYS A 123 9.36 15.60 17.04
CA LYS A 123 10.31 15.66 15.92
C LYS A 123 10.47 14.28 15.29
N LEU A 124 10.58 14.24 13.95
CA LEU A 124 10.81 12.98 13.23
C LEU A 124 12.02 12.24 13.81
N GLY A 125 11.87 10.93 14.02
CA GLY A 125 12.85 10.05 14.65
C GLY A 125 12.79 10.00 16.19
N ASP A 126 11.95 10.80 16.85
CA ASP A 126 11.74 10.70 18.30
C ASP A 126 10.81 9.52 18.66
N TYR A 127 11.35 8.30 18.52
CA TYR A 127 10.64 7.06 18.77
C TYR A 127 10.38 6.76 20.26
N SER A 128 10.67 7.72 21.15
CA SER A 128 10.20 7.68 22.55
C SER A 128 8.72 8.07 22.68
N ILE A 129 8.17 8.77 21.67
CA ILE A 129 6.78 9.20 21.61
C ILE A 129 5.91 8.12 20.93
N VAL A 130 6.29 7.71 19.72
CA VAL A 130 5.65 6.60 18.99
C VAL A 130 6.74 5.72 18.39
N ASN A 131 6.83 4.48 18.85
CA ASN A 131 7.84 3.53 18.41
C ASN A 131 7.34 2.67 17.24
N PRO A 132 8.12 2.53 16.14
CA PRO A 132 7.74 1.72 14.99
C PRO A 132 7.46 0.24 15.33
N ASN A 133 8.18 -0.33 16.29
CA ASN A 133 8.02 -1.73 16.68
C ASN A 133 7.05 -1.90 17.86
N ASN A 134 7.22 -1.10 18.90
CA ASN A 134 6.47 -1.27 20.15
C ASN A 134 5.06 -0.67 20.10
N ASP A 135 4.79 0.28 19.20
CA ASP A 135 3.46 0.89 19.06
C ASP A 135 2.84 0.55 17.70
N ALA A 136 3.46 0.96 16.59
CA ALA A 136 2.89 0.77 15.25
C ALA A 136 2.81 -0.71 14.81
N ASN A 137 3.69 -1.56 15.38
CA ASN A 137 3.71 -3.00 15.13
C ASN A 137 3.28 -3.83 16.34
N PHE A 138 2.67 -3.22 17.37
CA PHE A 138 2.22 -3.96 18.55
C PHE A 138 1.21 -5.04 18.17
N GLY A 139 1.45 -6.27 18.64
CA GLY A 139 0.59 -7.42 18.39
C GLY A 139 0.58 -7.93 16.94
N GLN A 140 1.51 -7.48 16.10
CA GLN A 140 1.58 -7.82 14.68
C GLN A 140 2.94 -8.45 14.32
N SER A 141 2.97 -9.19 13.23
CA SER A 141 4.17 -9.64 12.54
C SER A 141 4.19 -9.11 11.10
N THR A 142 5.32 -9.24 10.40
CA THR A 142 5.27 -9.15 8.93
C THR A 142 4.40 -10.27 8.36
N ASN A 143 4.43 -11.45 8.98
CA ASN A 143 3.86 -12.68 8.44
C ASN A 143 2.33 -12.73 8.44
N ASP A 144 1.66 -11.84 9.17
CA ASP A 144 0.21 -11.63 9.11
C ASP A 144 -0.13 -10.30 8.43
N THR A 145 0.58 -9.22 8.76
CA THR A 145 0.34 -7.87 8.22
C THR A 145 0.53 -7.80 6.72
N TYR A 146 1.68 -8.28 6.22
CA TYR A 146 2.04 -8.18 4.81
C TYR A 146 1.08 -8.97 3.89
N PRO A 147 0.78 -10.28 4.13
CA PRO A 147 -0.18 -10.99 3.30
C PRO A 147 -1.61 -10.42 3.41
N THR A 148 -2.01 -9.92 4.60
CA THR A 148 -3.31 -9.23 4.75
C THR A 148 -3.37 -7.97 3.89
N ALA A 149 -2.32 -7.15 3.90
CA ALA A 149 -2.23 -5.95 3.07
C ALA A 149 -2.21 -6.28 1.57
N ILE A 150 -1.53 -7.36 1.15
CA ILE A 150 -1.59 -7.83 -0.25
C ILE A 150 -3.02 -8.17 -0.65
N HIS A 151 -3.71 -9.01 0.12
CA HIS A 151 -5.09 -9.40 -0.21
C HIS A 151 -6.03 -8.19 -0.28
N LEU A 152 -5.91 -7.28 0.67
CA LEU A 152 -6.71 -6.05 0.68
C LEU A 152 -6.37 -5.15 -0.52
N SER A 153 -5.10 -5.03 -0.89
CA SER A 153 -4.67 -4.30 -2.09
C SER A 153 -5.26 -4.91 -3.37
N CYS A 154 -5.27 -6.24 -3.50
CA CYS A 154 -5.89 -6.92 -4.63
C CYS A 154 -7.41 -6.64 -4.69
N ILE A 155 -8.11 -6.66 -3.54
CA ILE A 155 -9.53 -6.33 -3.47
C ILE A 155 -9.77 -4.89 -3.93
N LEU A 156 -9.01 -3.92 -3.41
CA LEU A 156 -9.14 -2.52 -3.81
C LEU A 156 -8.86 -2.31 -5.30
N ARG A 157 -7.78 -2.92 -5.82
CA ARG A 157 -7.42 -2.86 -7.24
C ARG A 157 -8.45 -3.51 -8.14
N SER A 158 -9.14 -4.55 -7.66
CA SER A 158 -10.17 -5.25 -8.45
C SER A 158 -11.30 -4.33 -8.90
N ASN A 159 -11.65 -3.29 -8.13
CA ASN A 159 -12.65 -2.30 -8.52
C ASN A 159 -12.25 -1.55 -9.81
N VAL A 160 -10.96 -1.29 -10.03
CA VAL A 160 -10.46 -0.66 -11.26
C VAL A 160 -10.63 -1.60 -12.45
N LEU A 161 -10.27 -2.88 -12.26
CA LEU A 161 -10.41 -3.90 -13.29
C LEU A 161 -11.88 -4.12 -13.67
N ILE A 162 -12.76 -4.24 -12.66
CA ILE A 162 -14.20 -4.41 -12.87
C ILE A 162 -14.74 -3.24 -13.68
N LYS A 163 -14.38 -2.00 -13.32
CA LYS A 163 -14.84 -0.82 -14.05
C LYS A 163 -14.42 -0.84 -15.53
N ALA A 164 -13.15 -1.16 -15.80
CA ALA A 164 -12.65 -1.27 -17.17
C ALA A 164 -13.35 -2.40 -17.96
N ALA A 165 -13.62 -3.53 -17.31
CA ALA A 165 -14.35 -4.65 -17.92
C ALA A 165 -15.81 -4.27 -18.23
N GLU A 166 -16.48 -3.54 -17.33
CA GLU A 166 -17.83 -3.02 -17.57
C GLU A 166 -17.87 -2.03 -18.74
N GLU A 167 -16.90 -1.11 -18.82
CA GLU A 167 -16.80 -0.16 -19.93
C GLU A 167 -16.61 -0.89 -21.28
N LEU A 168 -15.74 -1.90 -21.32
CA LEU A 168 -15.56 -2.73 -22.51
C LEU A 168 -16.83 -3.49 -22.87
N ARG A 169 -17.46 -4.13 -21.88
CA ARG A 169 -18.73 -4.86 -22.05
C ARG A 169 -19.79 -3.97 -22.65
N ASP A 170 -19.98 -2.78 -22.10
CA ASP A 170 -21.04 -1.85 -22.50
C ASP A 170 -20.77 -1.31 -23.92
N ALA A 171 -19.51 -1.02 -24.27
CA ALA A 171 -19.11 -0.63 -25.62
C ALA A 171 -19.39 -1.75 -26.65
N LEU A 172 -19.09 -3.01 -26.31
CA LEU A 172 -19.37 -4.16 -27.17
C LEU A 172 -20.88 -4.38 -27.33
N TYR A 173 -21.68 -4.27 -26.27
CA TYR A 173 -23.14 -4.36 -26.37
C TYR A 173 -23.76 -3.25 -27.20
N ALA A 174 -23.26 -2.02 -27.07
CA ALA A 174 -23.70 -0.91 -27.91
C ALA A 174 -23.45 -1.19 -29.39
N LYS A 175 -22.27 -1.73 -29.74
CA LYS A 175 -21.94 -2.12 -31.12
C LYS A 175 -22.72 -3.34 -31.61
N ALA A 176 -22.97 -4.31 -30.74
CA ALA A 176 -23.82 -5.45 -31.08
C ALA A 176 -25.23 -4.97 -31.47
N LYS A 177 -25.82 -4.06 -30.68
CA LYS A 177 -27.13 -3.47 -30.99
C LYS A 177 -27.12 -2.64 -32.28
N GLU A 178 -26.05 -1.88 -32.54
CA GLU A 178 -25.89 -1.12 -33.80
C GLU A 178 -25.84 -2.04 -35.03
N PHE A 179 -25.27 -3.24 -34.89
CA PHE A 179 -25.04 -4.18 -35.99
C PHE A 179 -26.01 -5.37 -36.02
N ASP A 180 -27.09 -5.33 -35.24
CA ASP A 180 -28.08 -6.41 -35.09
C ASP A 180 -28.71 -6.84 -36.42
N GLN A 181 -28.80 -5.93 -37.40
CA GLN A 181 -29.38 -6.22 -38.72
C GLN A 181 -28.32 -6.39 -39.82
N THR A 182 -27.04 -6.42 -39.47
CA THR A 182 -25.93 -6.58 -40.43
C THR A 182 -25.60 -8.06 -40.63
N LEU A 183 -26.13 -8.66 -41.70
CA LEU A 183 -25.84 -10.06 -42.07
C LEU A 183 -24.37 -10.27 -42.48
N LYS A 184 -23.79 -11.38 -42.04
CA LYS A 184 -22.45 -11.85 -42.42
C LYS A 184 -22.35 -13.36 -42.50
N MET A 185 -21.31 -13.87 -43.17
CA MET A 185 -20.98 -15.29 -43.17
C MET A 185 -20.30 -15.68 -41.86
N GLY A 186 -20.84 -16.66 -41.16
CA GLY A 186 -20.17 -17.32 -40.04
C GLY A 186 -18.97 -18.13 -40.54
N ARG A 187 -17.93 -18.26 -39.70
CA ARG A 187 -16.75 -19.07 -40.04
C ARG A 187 -16.38 -20.01 -38.91
N THR A 188 -16.25 -21.29 -39.24
CA THR A 188 -15.71 -22.33 -38.36
C THR A 188 -14.47 -22.92 -39.02
N HIS A 189 -13.34 -22.98 -38.30
CA HIS A 189 -12.04 -23.35 -38.87
C HIS A 189 -11.63 -22.47 -40.07
N LEU A 190 -12.01 -21.19 -40.03
CA LEU A 190 -11.83 -20.20 -41.10
C LEU A 190 -12.53 -20.55 -42.43
N GLN A 191 -13.36 -21.60 -42.49
CA GLN A 191 -14.19 -21.94 -43.64
C GLN A 191 -15.57 -21.32 -43.49
N ASP A 192 -16.20 -20.99 -44.62
CA ASP A 192 -17.57 -20.48 -44.66
C ASP A 192 -18.54 -21.53 -44.09
N ALA A 193 -19.41 -21.09 -43.18
CA ALA A 193 -20.37 -21.93 -42.49
C ALA A 193 -21.80 -21.50 -42.87
N VAL A 194 -22.57 -21.00 -41.90
CA VAL A 194 -23.93 -20.51 -42.11
C VAL A 194 -24.03 -19.01 -41.79
N PRO A 195 -25.04 -18.29 -42.33
CA PRO A 195 -25.25 -16.88 -42.02
C PRO A 195 -25.48 -16.60 -40.54
N MET A 196 -25.03 -15.43 -40.08
CA MET A 196 -25.30 -14.86 -38.77
C MET A 196 -25.35 -13.32 -38.88
N THR A 197 -25.76 -12.63 -37.81
CA THR A 197 -25.62 -11.17 -37.70
C THR A 197 -24.24 -10.82 -37.13
N LEU A 198 -23.78 -9.57 -37.36
CA LEU A 198 -22.54 -9.07 -36.75
C LEU A 198 -22.74 -8.64 -35.29
N GLY A 199 -23.94 -8.19 -34.93
CA GLY A 199 -24.37 -8.07 -33.55
C GLY A 199 -24.69 -9.42 -32.94
#